data_AF-A0A317NWI0-F1
#
_entry.id   AF-A0A317NWI0-F1
#
_cell.length_a   1.000
_cell.length_b   1.000
_cell.length_c   1.000
_cell.angle_alpha   90.00
_cell.angle_beta   90.00
_cell.angle_gamma   90.00
#
_symmetry.space_group_name_H-M   'P 1'
#
loop_
_entity.id
_entity.type
_entity.pdbx_description
1 polymer ?
#
loop_
_entity_poly.entity_id
_entity_poly.type
_entity_poly.pdbx_seq_one_letter_code
_entity_poly.pdbx_strand_id
1 'polypeptide(L)'
;MIAEYSFLACNFKKGTDATLVLESSNVSLDEVRNKYIGDTEDMIVNGRPAVKSTKGDPDGCSIDIQTAVGYFGITVRVHTSGRTQGMSPCDGILDLATELEPSIGKEN
;
A
#
# COMPACT_ATOMS: atom_id res chain seq x y z
N MET A 1 -10.99 11.66 -22.54
CA MET A 1 -11.66 10.55 -21.84
C MET A 1 -11.45 10.80 -20.36
N ILE A 2 -12.50 10.88 -19.54
CA ILE A 2 -12.37 11.02 -18.09
C ILE A 2 -12.27 9.58 -17.56
N ALA A 3 -11.15 9.20 -16.96
CA ALA A 3 -11.04 7.92 -16.28
C ALA A 3 -11.79 8.04 -14.93
N GLU A 4 -12.73 7.13 -14.68
CA GLU A 4 -13.37 7.02 -13.38
C GLU A 4 -12.51 6.11 -12.49
N TYR A 5 -12.02 6.66 -11.38
CA TYR A 5 -11.25 5.92 -10.39
C TYR A 5 -12.15 5.48 -9.24
N SER A 6 -12.00 4.23 -8.84
CA SER A 6 -12.70 3.65 -7.69
C SER A 6 -11.70 3.22 -6.63
N PHE A 7 -12.07 3.43 -5.37
CA PHE A 7 -11.27 3.07 -4.20
C PHE A 7 -12.20 2.47 -3.15
N LEU A 8 -11.91 1.25 -2.72
CA LEU A 8 -12.57 0.61 -1.59
C LEU A 8 -11.52 0.41 -0.49
N ALA A 9 -11.68 1.13 0.62
CA ALA A 9 -10.69 1.12 1.71
C ALA A 9 -11.28 0.58 3.03
N CYS A 10 -10.51 -0.29 3.68
CA CYS A 10 -10.73 -0.79 5.03
C CYS A 10 -9.63 -0.28 5.96
N ASN A 11 -10.00 0.25 7.13
CA ASN A 11 -9.07 0.84 8.08
C ASN A 11 -9.07 0.06 9.40
N PHE A 12 -7.90 -0.40 9.83
CA PHE A 12 -7.70 -1.12 11.09
C PHE A 12 -6.78 -0.31 11.99
N LYS A 13 -7.26 0.02 13.19
CA LYS A 13 -6.50 0.84 14.16
C LYS A 13 -5.76 -0.05 15.15
N LYS A 14 -4.47 0.22 15.36
CA LYS A 14 -3.69 -0.32 16.49
C LYS A 14 -3.64 0.75 17.58
N GLY A 15 -4.69 0.79 18.40
CA GLY A 15 -4.86 1.84 19.42
C GLY A 15 -4.76 3.24 18.81
N THR A 16 -3.93 4.09 19.41
CA THR A 16 -3.59 5.43 18.90
C THR A 16 -2.30 5.47 18.08
N ASP A 17 -1.58 4.35 17.98
CA ASP A 17 -0.18 4.35 17.51
C ASP A 17 -0.05 4.24 16.01
N ALA A 18 -0.92 3.45 15.37
CA ALA A 18 -0.89 3.26 13.92
C ALA A 18 -2.26 2.89 13.34
N THR A 19 -2.39 3.09 12.04
CA THR A 19 -3.50 2.60 11.23
C THR A 19 -2.95 1.76 10.08
N LEU A 20 -3.51 0.58 9.88
CA LEU A 20 -3.36 -0.19 8.65
C LEU A 20 -4.54 0.14 7.73
N VAL A 21 -4.24 0.58 6.51
CA VAL A 21 -5.22 0.84 5.46
C VAL A 21 -5.03 -0.21 4.37
N LEU A 22 -6.07 -0.97 4.11
CA LEU A 22 -6.14 -1.89 2.98
C LEU A 22 -7.06 -1.29 1.93
N GLU A 23 -6.61 -1.19 0.69
CA GLU A 23 -7.36 -0.54 -0.38
C GLU A 23 -7.40 -1.42 -1.63
N SER A 24 -8.53 -1.44 -2.32
CA SER A 24 -8.62 -1.97 -3.69
C SER A 24 -8.94 -0.82 -4.63
N SER A 25 -8.20 -0.73 -5.74
CA SER A 25 -8.37 0.31 -6.75
C SER A 25 -8.26 -0.24 -8.17
N ASN A 26 -8.89 0.46 -9.11
CA ASN A 26 -8.71 0.25 -10.55
C ASN A 26 -7.57 1.09 -11.16
N VAL A 27 -6.77 1.76 -10.33
CA VAL A 27 -5.56 2.47 -10.76
C VAL A 27 -4.46 1.46 -11.07
N SER A 28 -3.78 1.60 -12.19
CA SER A 28 -2.66 0.74 -12.57
C SER A 28 -1.37 1.09 -11.82
N LEU A 29 -0.44 0.14 -11.71
CA LEU A 29 0.89 0.43 -11.13
C LEU A 29 1.68 1.47 -11.94
N ASP A 30 1.48 1.56 -13.26
CA ASP A 30 2.12 2.59 -14.07
C ASP A 30 1.58 3.99 -13.74
N GLU A 31 0.28 4.11 -13.46
CA GLU A 31 -0.29 5.37 -12.95
C GLU A 31 0.26 5.71 -11.56
N VAL A 32 0.46 4.73 -10.67
CA VAL A 32 1.12 4.94 -9.37
C VAL A 32 2.55 5.47 -9.57
N ARG A 33 3.36 4.81 -10.40
CA ARG A 33 4.73 5.25 -10.74
C ARG A 33 4.76 6.65 -11.31
N ASN A 34 3.86 6.94 -12.26
CA ASN A 34 3.77 8.26 -12.90
C ASN A 34 3.31 9.35 -11.93
N LYS A 35 2.44 9.02 -10.97
CA LYS A 35 1.96 9.98 -9.96
C LYS A 35 3.04 10.30 -8.92
N TYR A 36 3.85 9.32 -8.54
CA TYR A 36 4.85 9.43 -7.48
C TYR A 36 6.29 9.28 -7.99
N ILE A 37 6.59 9.84 -9.18
CA ILE A 37 7.91 9.75 -9.82
C ILE A 37 9.02 10.14 -8.83
N GLY A 38 9.99 9.25 -8.65
CA GLY A 38 11.13 9.45 -7.75
C GLY A 38 10.89 9.03 -6.30
N ASP A 39 9.66 8.63 -5.93
CA ASP A 39 9.26 8.11 -4.62
C ASP A 39 8.66 6.69 -4.71
N THR A 40 9.01 5.95 -5.78
CA THR A 40 8.58 4.57 -6.00
C THR A 40 9.76 3.62 -6.10
N GLU A 41 9.61 2.45 -5.50
CA GLU A 41 10.54 1.32 -5.57
C GLU A 41 9.79 0.11 -6.14
N ASP A 42 10.24 -0.42 -7.28
CA ASP A 42 9.66 -1.63 -7.88
C ASP A 42 10.07 -2.87 -7.09
N MET A 43 9.12 -3.76 -6.87
CA MET A 43 9.36 -5.01 -6.15
C MET A 43 8.42 -6.14 -6.58
N ILE A 44 8.63 -7.31 -6.00
CA ILE A 44 7.81 -8.51 -6.22
C ILE A 44 7.34 -9.03 -4.86
N VAL A 45 6.04 -9.29 -4.73
CA VAL A 45 5.43 -9.93 -3.54
C VAL A 45 4.82 -11.25 -4.00
N ASN A 46 5.31 -12.38 -3.49
CA ASN A 46 4.83 -13.73 -3.87
C ASN A 46 4.78 -13.98 -5.40
N GLY A 47 5.69 -13.39 -6.17
CA GLY A 47 5.72 -13.51 -7.63
C GLY A 47 4.84 -12.51 -8.39
N ARG A 48 4.08 -11.67 -7.66
CA ARG A 48 3.22 -10.62 -8.21
C ARG A 48 3.96 -9.28 -8.24
N PRO A 49 3.92 -8.52 -9.35
CA PRO A 49 4.52 -7.19 -9.39
C PRO A 49 3.88 -6.26 -8.36
N ALA A 50 4.71 -5.44 -7.72
CA ALA A 50 4.25 -4.46 -6.75
C ALA A 50 5.13 -3.20 -6.80
N VAL A 51 4.59 -2.10 -6.28
CA VAL A 51 5.29 -0.83 -6.12
C VAL A 51 5.23 -0.43 -4.66
N LYS A 52 6.39 -0.19 -4.06
CA LYS A 52 6.49 0.44 -2.74
C LYS A 52 6.67 1.94 -2.90
N SER A 53 5.99 2.73 -2.05
CA SER A 53 6.11 4.19 -2.06
C SER A 53 5.73 4.80 -0.71
N THR A 54 6.16 6.02 -0.43
CA THR A 54 5.63 6.81 0.69
C THR A 54 4.40 7.62 0.29
N LYS A 55 4.16 7.77 -1.03
CA LYS A 55 3.08 8.59 -1.61
C LYS A 55 3.15 10.04 -1.11
N GLY A 56 4.36 10.52 -0.79
CA GLY A 56 4.61 11.82 -0.17
C GLY A 56 4.12 11.96 1.28
N ASP A 57 3.69 10.86 1.93
CA ASP A 57 3.30 10.83 3.33
C ASP A 57 4.50 10.39 4.19
N PRO A 58 5.18 11.30 4.91
CA PRO A 58 6.33 10.93 5.74
C PRO A 58 5.95 10.02 6.92
N ASP A 59 4.66 9.96 7.26
CA ASP A 59 4.12 9.11 8.31
C ASP A 59 3.55 7.80 7.75
N GLY A 60 3.64 7.59 6.44
CA GLY A 60 3.05 6.49 5.69
C GLY A 60 4.07 5.68 4.91
N CYS A 61 3.79 4.39 4.77
CA CYS A 61 4.48 3.52 3.84
C CYS A 61 3.44 2.64 3.15
N SER A 62 3.55 2.51 1.84
CA SER A 62 2.58 1.79 1.01
C SER A 62 3.26 0.73 0.17
N ILE A 63 2.61 -0.42 0.00
CA ILE A 63 2.89 -1.38 -1.07
C ILE A 63 1.60 -1.55 -1.87
N ASP A 64 1.64 -1.22 -3.15
CA ASP A 64 0.56 -1.43 -4.12
C ASP A 64 0.89 -2.67 -4.95
N ILE A 65 0.10 -3.72 -4.80
CA ILE A 65 0.30 -5.02 -5.43
C ILE A 65 -0.61 -5.14 -6.65
N GLN A 66 -0.07 -5.53 -7.81
CA GLN A 66 -0.82 -5.58 -9.07
C GLN A 66 -2.00 -6.55 -9.00
N THR A 67 -3.18 -6.10 -9.41
CA THR A 67 -4.34 -6.96 -9.69
C THR A 67 -4.70 -6.93 -11.18
N ALA A 68 -5.62 -7.79 -11.61
CA ALA A 68 -6.13 -7.82 -12.99
C ALA A 68 -6.71 -6.48 -13.48
N VAL A 69 -7.21 -5.63 -12.57
CA VAL A 69 -7.90 -4.38 -12.91
C VAL A 69 -7.25 -3.13 -12.31
N GLY A 70 -6.17 -3.27 -11.53
CA GLY A 70 -5.51 -2.16 -10.86
C GLY A 70 -4.54 -2.64 -9.78
N TYR A 71 -4.80 -2.30 -8.52
CA TYR A 71 -3.97 -2.75 -7.40
C TYR A 71 -4.75 -3.07 -6.12
N PHE A 72 -4.11 -3.88 -5.27
CA PHE A 72 -4.42 -4.02 -3.86
C PHE A 72 -3.33 -3.32 -3.03
N GLY A 73 -3.71 -2.26 -2.33
CA GLY A 73 -2.83 -1.35 -1.61
C GLY A 73 -2.82 -1.69 -0.13
N ILE A 74 -1.62 -1.74 0.44
CA ILE A 74 -1.38 -1.97 1.86
C ILE A 74 -0.60 -0.78 2.35
N THR A 75 -1.20 0.04 3.21
CA THR A 75 -0.56 1.23 3.76
C THR A 75 -0.52 1.17 5.27
N VAL A 76 0.66 1.35 5.86
CA VAL A 76 0.82 1.55 7.30
C VAL A 76 1.06 3.04 7.53
N ARG A 77 0.21 3.66 8.35
CA ARG A 77 0.40 5.03 8.82
C ARG A 77 0.68 5.03 10.31
N VAL A 78 1.80 5.62 10.73
CA VAL A 78 2.22 5.71 12.13
C VAL A 78 1.91 7.10 12.67
N HIS A 79 1.11 7.15 13.74
CA HIS A 79 0.74 8.40 14.40
C HIS A 79 1.84 8.86 15.36
N THR A 80 1.73 10.09 15.87
CA THR A 80 2.73 10.67 16.77
C THR A 80 3.04 9.78 17.98
N SER A 81 2.03 9.13 18.59
CA SER A 81 2.25 8.25 19.75
C SER A 81 3.06 6.99 19.40
N GLY A 82 2.86 6.42 18.21
CA GLY A 82 3.67 5.30 17.72
C GLY A 82 5.12 5.72 17.43
N ARG A 83 5.30 6.90 16.82
CA ARG A 83 6.64 7.46 16.57
C ARG A 83 7.43 7.72 17.85
N THR A 84 6.78 8.23 18.90
CA THR A 84 7.45 8.42 20.21
C THR A 84 7.87 7.11 20.87
N GLN A 85 7.32 5.97 20.42
CA GLN A 85 7.69 4.62 20.84
C GLN A 85 8.69 3.96 19.88
N GLY A 86 9.20 4.68 18.89
CA GLY A 86 10.20 4.18 17.94
C GLY A 86 9.63 3.40 16.75
N MET A 87 8.32 3.46 16.48
CA MET A 87 7.74 2.82 15.29
C MET A 87 8.09 3.61 14.03
N SER A 88 8.48 2.90 12.96
CA SER A 88 8.60 3.45 11.61
C SER A 88 7.52 2.86 10.68
N PRO A 89 6.98 3.65 9.74
CA PRO A 89 5.85 3.22 8.91
C PRO A 89 6.19 2.11 7.90
N CYS A 90 7.45 1.97 7.50
CA CYS A 90 7.85 0.88 6.60
C CYS A 90 8.25 -0.40 7.35
N ASP A 91 8.21 -0.41 8.69
CA ASP A 91 8.60 -1.58 9.47
C ASP A 91 7.58 -2.71 9.27
N GLY A 92 8.05 -3.87 8.78
CA GLY A 92 7.23 -5.08 8.61
C GLY A 92 6.17 -5.00 7.50
N ILE A 93 6.15 -3.94 6.67
CA ILE A 93 5.14 -3.80 5.62
C ILE A 93 5.26 -4.88 4.52
N LEU A 94 6.48 -5.35 4.23
CA LEU A 94 6.70 -6.46 3.30
C LEU A 94 6.15 -7.79 3.86
N ASP A 95 6.27 -8.02 5.16
CA ASP A 95 5.70 -9.21 5.80
C ASP A 95 4.17 -9.18 5.72
N LEU A 96 3.56 -8.02 5.98
CA LEU A 96 2.12 -7.81 5.78
C LEU A 96 1.71 -8.04 4.32
N ALA A 97 2.47 -7.52 3.36
CA ALA A 97 2.21 -7.72 1.94
C ALA A 97 2.28 -9.20 1.54
N THR A 98 3.29 -9.90 2.02
CA THR A 98 3.49 -11.33 1.78
C THR A 98 2.35 -12.17 2.36
N GLU A 99 1.87 -11.82 3.56
CA GLU A 99 0.76 -12.50 4.23
C GLU A 99 -0.60 -12.22 3.56
N LEU A 100 -0.82 -11.00 3.07
CA LEU A 100 -2.11 -10.57 2.51
C LEU A 100 -2.25 -10.84 1.01
N GLU A 101 -1.16 -10.92 0.24
CA GLU A 101 -1.22 -11.15 -1.20
C GLU A 101 -2.08 -12.36 -1.60
N PRO A 102 -2.04 -13.51 -0.90
CA PRO A 102 -2.89 -14.66 -1.24
C PRO A 102 -4.40 -14.36 -1.19
N SER A 103 -4.82 -13.35 -0.43
CA SER A 103 -6.23 -12.95 -0.30
C SER A 103 -6.79 -12.22 -1.53
N ILE A 104 -5.92 -11.74 -2.43
CA ILE A 104 -6.30 -11.11 -3.71
C ILE A 104 -7.03 -12.12 -4.63
N GLY A 105 -6.70 -13.40 -4.50
CA GLY A 105 -7.21 -14.47 -5.35
C GLY A 105 -6.40 -14.63 -6.64
N LYS A 106 -6.21 -15.89 -7.08
CA LYS A 106 -5.31 -16.24 -8.19
C LYS A 106 -5.70 -15.68 -9.56
N GLU A 107 -6.99 -15.39 -9.75
CA GLU A 107 -7.51 -14.84 -11.01
C GLU A 107 -7.44 -13.31 -11.07
N ASN A 108 -7.09 -12.68 -9.95
CA ASN A 108 -6.73 -11.27 -9.88
C ASN A 108 -5.22 -11.12 -9.91
#